data_AF-A0A1W9TWT3-F1
#
_entry.id   AF-A0A1W9TWT3-F1
#
_cell.length_a   1.000
_cell.length_b   1.000
_cell.length_c   1.000
_cell.angle_alpha   90.00
_cell.angle_beta   90.00
_cell.angle_gamma   90.00
#
_symmetry.space_group_name_H-M   'P 1'
#
loop_
_entity.id
_entity.type
_entity.pdbx_description
1 polymer ?
#
loop_
_entity_poly.entity_id
_entity_poly.type
_entity_poly.pdbx_seq_one_letter_code
_entity_poly.pdbx_strand_id
1 'polypeptide(L)'
;MTFQEHCRESSALFRKPYEEVHKWLDEFQKAPGIGMKHRRFRHHEAGIREIVKVFGKEAGEAARRHIISDLKQEGWKEGEHPFPRDEDHYLEMGLY
;
A
#
# COMPACT_ATOMS: atom_id res chain seq x y z
N MET A 1 -6.31 5.38 -3.59
CA MET A 1 -6.91 5.66 -4.91
C MET A 1 -7.79 4.47 -5.28
N THR A 2 -8.38 4.43 -6.46
CA THR A 2 -9.03 3.21 -6.96
C THR A 2 -7.98 2.23 -7.51
N PHE A 3 -8.32 0.94 -7.55
CA PHE A 3 -7.47 -0.11 -8.16
C PHE A 3 -6.99 0.27 -9.58
N GLN A 4 -7.87 0.83 -10.41
CA GLN A 4 -7.54 1.24 -11.78
C GLN A 4 -6.53 2.39 -11.83
N GLU A 5 -6.62 3.33 -10.90
CA GLU A 5 -5.66 4.44 -10.80
C GLU A 5 -4.28 3.93 -10.36
N HIS A 6 -4.21 3.00 -9.41
CA HIS A 6 -2.93 2.37 -9.02
C HIS A 6 -2.29 1.58 -10.17
N CYS A 7 -3.10 0.86 -10.96
CA CYS A 7 -2.61 0.15 -12.14
C CYS A 7 -2.04 1.11 -13.19
N ARG A 8 -2.74 2.24 -13.44
CA ARG A 8 -2.26 3.28 -14.37
C ARG A 8 -0.98 3.93 -13.89
N GLU A 9 -0.90 4.30 -12.61
CA GLU A 9 0.32 4.86 -12.01
C GLU A 9 1.50 3.88 -12.13
N SER A 10 1.25 2.61 -11.82
CA SER A 10 2.29 1.58 -11.91
C SER A 10 2.76 1.36 -13.35
N SER A 11 1.83 1.37 -14.31
CA SER A 11 2.16 1.23 -15.72
C SER A 11 3.01 2.40 -16.23
N ALA A 12 2.72 3.62 -15.77
CA ALA A 12 3.49 4.81 -16.15
C ALA A 12 4.91 4.80 -15.56
N LEU A 13 5.08 4.37 -14.30
CA LEU A 13 6.36 4.41 -13.60
C LEU A 13 7.24 3.17 -13.88
N PHE A 14 6.63 2.00 -13.99
CA PHE A 14 7.31 0.71 -13.99
C PHE A 14 7.03 -0.13 -15.24
N ARG A 15 6.28 0.40 -16.21
CA ARG A 15 5.91 -0.28 -17.48
C ARG A 15 5.11 -1.58 -17.30
N LYS A 16 4.57 -1.82 -16.09
CA LYS A 16 3.71 -2.97 -15.76
C LYS A 16 2.62 -2.50 -14.77
N PRO A 17 1.37 -2.97 -14.88
CA PRO A 17 0.29 -2.54 -13.99
C PRO A 17 0.39 -3.11 -12.56
N TYR A 18 1.09 -4.22 -12.35
CA TYR A 18 1.22 -4.91 -11.05
C TYR A 18 -0.13 -5.22 -10.38
N GLU A 19 -1.12 -5.66 -11.17
CA GLU A 19 -2.46 -5.96 -10.68
C GLU A 19 -2.48 -6.94 -9.51
N GLU A 20 -1.60 -7.96 -9.55
CA GLU A 20 -1.48 -8.95 -8.49
C GLU A 20 -1.05 -8.34 -7.16
N VAL A 21 -0.19 -7.32 -7.20
CA VAL A 21 0.32 -6.61 -6.03
C VAL A 21 -0.78 -5.75 -5.41
N HIS A 22 -1.49 -4.98 -6.22
CA HIS A 22 -2.59 -4.12 -5.73
C HIS A 22 -3.74 -4.95 -5.16
N LYS A 23 -4.11 -6.06 -5.81
CA LYS A 23 -5.12 -6.99 -5.30
C LYS A 23 -4.71 -7.61 -3.96
N TRP A 24 -3.43 -7.92 -3.80
CA TRP A 24 -2.89 -8.49 -2.56
C TRP A 24 -2.86 -7.46 -1.43
N LEU A 25 -2.45 -6.22 -1.70
CA LEU A 25 -2.47 -5.14 -0.71
C LEU A 25 -3.91 -4.86 -0.22
N ASP A 26 -4.86 -4.77 -1.15
CA ASP A 26 -6.25 -4.36 -0.86
C ASP A 26 -7.18 -5.53 -0.52
N GLU A 27 -6.65 -6.75 -0.36
CA GLU A 27 -7.45 -7.98 -0.15
C GLU A 27 -8.46 -7.82 1.01
N PHE A 28 -8.03 -7.17 2.09
CA PHE A 28 -8.84 -6.96 3.29
C PHE A 28 -9.92 -5.88 3.13
N GLN A 29 -9.91 -5.08 2.05
CA GLN A 29 -10.92 -4.04 1.82
C GLN A 29 -12.34 -4.61 1.78
N LYS A 30 -12.49 -5.86 1.29
CA LYS A 30 -13.78 -6.54 1.16
C LYS A 30 -14.23 -7.27 2.43
N ALA A 31 -13.41 -7.32 3.48
CA ALA A 31 -13.75 -8.01 4.71
C ALA A 31 -14.88 -7.28 5.46
N PRO A 32 -15.87 -8.00 6.04
CA PRO A 32 -16.96 -7.39 6.78
C PRO A 32 -16.48 -6.49 7.91
N GLY A 33 -16.95 -5.25 7.95
CA GLY A 33 -16.60 -4.26 8.98
C GLY A 33 -15.25 -3.57 8.83
N ILE A 34 -14.47 -3.88 7.78
CA ILE A 34 -13.15 -3.28 7.56
C ILE A 34 -13.21 -2.06 6.63
N GLY A 35 -13.68 -2.24 5.39
CA GLY A 35 -13.77 -1.14 4.42
C GLY A 35 -12.43 -0.43 4.23
N MET A 36 -12.40 0.89 4.47
CA MET A 36 -11.17 1.71 4.31
C MET A 36 -10.09 1.44 5.36
N LYS A 37 -10.43 0.85 6.51
CA LYS A 37 -9.47 0.51 7.57
C LYS A 37 -8.56 -0.67 7.21
N HIS A 38 -8.66 -1.19 5.98
CA HIS A 38 -7.88 -2.34 5.55
C HIS A 38 -6.38 -2.02 5.41
N ARG A 39 -6.06 -0.75 5.17
CA ARG A 39 -4.70 -0.31 4.85
C ARG A 39 -3.73 -0.60 5.98
N ARG A 40 -4.17 -0.50 7.25
CA ARG A 40 -3.36 -0.87 8.41
C ARG A 40 -2.77 -2.29 8.36
N PHE A 41 -3.38 -3.23 7.63
CA PHE A 41 -2.95 -4.64 7.61
C PHE A 41 -1.74 -4.91 6.71
N ARG A 42 -1.58 -4.16 5.62
CA ARG A 42 -0.53 -4.43 4.60
C ARG A 42 0.11 -3.17 4.00
N HIS A 43 -0.43 -1.97 4.25
CA HIS A 43 0.07 -0.70 3.70
C HIS A 43 1.21 -0.11 4.55
N HIS A 44 2.21 -0.93 4.84
CA HIS A 44 3.37 -0.59 5.65
C HIS A 44 4.61 -1.41 5.22
N GLU A 45 5.77 -1.11 5.80
CA GLU A 45 7.05 -1.72 5.41
C GLU A 45 7.06 -3.26 5.55
N ALA A 46 6.47 -3.81 6.61
CA ALA A 46 6.34 -5.26 6.75
C ALA A 46 5.49 -5.90 5.64
N GLY A 47 4.42 -5.25 5.16
CA GLY A 47 3.65 -5.72 4.01
C GLY A 47 4.46 -5.70 2.70
N ILE A 48 5.28 -4.68 2.50
CA ILE A 48 6.20 -4.62 1.35
C ILE A 48 7.21 -5.77 1.40
N ARG A 49 7.75 -6.10 2.59
CA ARG A 49 8.67 -7.24 2.75
C ARG A 49 8.02 -8.55 2.33
N GLU A 50 6.75 -8.76 2.64
CA GLU A 50 6.02 -9.95 2.18
C GLU A 50 5.80 -9.95 0.67
N ILE A 51 5.46 -8.81 0.07
CA ILE A 51 5.34 -8.67 -1.39
C ILE A 51 6.66 -9.02 -2.09
N VAL A 52 7.79 -8.56 -1.55
CA VAL A 52 9.11 -8.88 -2.13
C VAL A 52 9.39 -10.39 -2.09
N LYS A 53 8.98 -11.09 -1.01
CA LYS A 53 9.15 -12.54 -0.91
C LYS A 53 8.28 -13.29 -1.92
N VAL A 54 7.05 -12.83 -2.17
CA VAL A 54 6.06 -13.55 -2.99
C VAL A 54 6.17 -13.18 -4.47
N PHE A 55 6.38 -11.91 -4.79
CA PHE A 55 6.29 -11.35 -6.15
C PHE A 55 7.61 -10.78 -6.68
N GLY A 56 8.66 -10.76 -5.85
CA GLY A 56 9.98 -10.27 -6.22
C GLY A 56 10.22 -8.78 -5.92
N LYS A 57 11.47 -8.36 -6.12
CA LYS A 57 11.94 -7.03 -5.69
C LYS A 57 11.21 -5.87 -6.36
N GLU A 58 11.01 -5.94 -7.68
CA GLU A 58 10.34 -4.87 -8.46
C GLU A 58 8.88 -4.68 -8.03
N ALA A 59 8.20 -5.77 -7.64
CA ALA A 59 6.85 -5.70 -7.09
C ALA A 59 6.81 -4.93 -5.75
N GLY A 60 7.88 -5.01 -4.96
CA GLY A 60 8.03 -4.21 -3.73
C GLY A 60 8.10 -2.72 -3.99
N GLU A 61 8.69 -2.29 -5.11
CA GLU A 61 8.75 -0.87 -5.49
C GLU A 61 7.37 -0.35 -5.93
N ALA A 62 6.64 -1.15 -6.71
CA ALA A 62 5.26 -0.86 -7.08
C ALA A 62 4.33 -0.80 -5.85
N ALA A 63 4.49 -1.75 -4.92
CA ALA A 63 3.77 -1.76 -3.64
C ALA A 63 4.06 -0.52 -2.81
N ARG A 64 5.35 -0.14 -2.67
CA ARG A 64 5.73 1.07 -1.94
C ARG A 64 5.08 2.29 -2.54
N ARG A 65 5.02 2.39 -3.88
CA ARG A 65 4.39 3.51 -4.56
C ARG A 65 2.88 3.56 -4.30
N HIS A 66 2.19 2.42 -4.42
CA HIS A 66 0.77 2.30 -4.08
C HIS A 66 0.51 2.83 -2.66
N ILE A 67 1.28 2.34 -1.69
CA ILE A 67 1.11 2.69 -0.27
C ILE A 67 1.32 4.19 -0.05
N ILE A 68 2.37 4.78 -0.64
CA ILE A 68 2.62 6.23 -0.53
C ILE A 68 1.44 7.04 -1.07
N SER A 69 0.91 6.67 -2.24
CA SER A 69 -0.21 7.37 -2.83
C SER A 69 -1.46 7.29 -1.96
N ASP A 70 -1.68 6.17 -1.28
CA ASP A 70 -2.78 5.98 -0.34
C ASP A 70 -2.60 6.74 0.97
N LEU A 71 -1.41 6.66 1.57
CA LEU A 71 -1.04 7.40 2.77
C LEU A 71 -1.22 8.91 2.58
N LYS A 72 -0.85 9.45 1.40
CA LYS A 72 -1.06 10.87 1.08
C LYS A 72 -2.54 11.27 1.12
N GLN A 73 -3.46 10.37 0.78
CA GLN A 73 -4.91 10.63 0.89
C GLN A 73 -5.40 10.65 2.34
N GLU A 74 -4.63 10.07 3.27
CA GLU A 74 -4.92 10.03 4.71
C GLU A 74 -4.24 11.18 5.48
N GLY A 75 -3.57 12.10 4.79
CA GLY A 75 -2.86 13.22 5.40
C GLY A 75 -1.41 12.91 5.77
N TRP A 76 -0.87 11.75 5.39
CA TRP A 76 0.55 11.48 5.49
C TRP A 76 1.35 12.38 4.54
N LYS A 77 2.44 12.96 5.03
CA LYS A 77 3.27 13.87 4.26
C LYS A 77 4.68 13.34 4.12
N GLU A 78 5.10 13.23 2.87
CA GLU A 78 6.44 12.75 2.51
C GLU A 78 7.51 13.72 3.02
N GLY A 79 8.46 13.22 3.82
CA GLY A 79 9.52 14.01 4.44
C GLY A 79 9.17 14.62 5.80
N GLU A 80 7.89 14.69 6.18
CA GLU A 80 7.45 15.12 7.52
C GLU A 80 7.12 13.92 8.43
N HIS A 81 6.51 12.88 7.88
CA HIS A 81 6.09 11.70 8.64
C HIS A 81 6.93 10.47 8.30
N PRO A 82 7.27 9.62 9.28
CA PRO A 82 7.94 8.35 9.00
C PRO A 82 7.03 7.45 8.16
N PHE A 83 7.61 6.54 7.39
CA PHE A 83 6.83 5.51 6.72
C PHE A 83 6.37 4.46 7.75
N PRO A 84 5.09 4.00 7.73
CA PRO A 84 4.61 3.00 8.67
C PRO A 84 5.43 1.70 8.59
N ARG A 85 5.81 1.14 9.74
CA ARG A 85 6.69 -0.04 9.82
C ARG A 85 5.89 -1.34 9.74
N ASP A 86 4.78 -1.35 10.48
CA ASP A 86 3.86 -2.45 10.73
C ASP A 86 2.48 -1.88 11.10
N GLU A 87 1.51 -2.75 11.38
CA GLU A 87 0.14 -2.39 11.74
C GLU A 87 0.08 -1.53 13.02
N ASP A 88 0.86 -1.89 14.05
CA ASP A 88 0.87 -1.14 15.31
C ASP A 88 1.36 0.29 15.10
N HIS A 89 2.48 0.48 14.37
CA HIS A 89 2.96 1.82 14.04
C HIS A 89 1.97 2.60 13.15
N TYR A 90 1.27 1.92 12.25
CA TYR A 90 0.22 2.54 11.41
C TYR A 90 -0.89 3.13 12.28
N LEU A 91 -1.33 2.39 13.29
CA LEU A 91 -2.36 2.82 14.24
C LEU A 91 -1.87 3.93 15.19
N GLU A 92 -0.63 3.85 15.68
CA GLU A 92 -0.01 4.90 16.51
C GLU A 92 0.06 6.25 15.78
N MET A 93 0.26 6.22 14.45
CA MET A 93 0.29 7.41 13.61
C MET A 93 -1.10 8.04 13.38
N GLY A 94 -2.18 7.40 13.84
CA GLY A 94 -3.56 7.91 13.68
C GLY A 94 -4.10 7.81 12.26
N LEU A 95 -3.53 6.92 11.44
CA LEU A 95 -4.01 6.59 10.10
C LEU A 95 -5.23 5.62 10.18
N TYR A 96 -5.97 5.44 9.08
CA TYR A 96 -7.30 4.79 9.10
C TYR A 96 -7.31 3.27 9.34
#